data_AF-A0A6I6UK40-F1
#
_entry.id   AF-A0A6I6UK40-F1
#
_cell.length_a   1.000
_cell.length_b   1.000
_cell.length_c   1.000
_cell.angle_alpha   90.00
_cell.angle_beta   90.00
_cell.angle_gamma   90.00
#
_symmetry.space_group_name_H-M   'P 1'
#
loop_
_entity.id
_entity.type
_entity.pdbx_description
1 polymer ?
#
loop_
_entity_poly.entity_id
_entity_poly.type
_entity_poly.pdbx_seq_one_letter_code
_entity_poly.pdbx_strand_id
1 'polypeptide(L)' 'MSATEKDQQLLHEMETKRLELKYLAQYHGFSHPKTVKLSQELDELFNTYHQLNQK' A
#
# COMPACT_ATOMS: atom_id res chain seq x y z
N MET A 1 -16.39 14.24 12.36
CA MET A 1 -15.71 13.67 11.18
C MET A 1 -15.13 12.35 11.62
N SER A 2 -15.78 11.29 11.16
CA SER A 2 -15.80 9.97 11.77
C SER A 2 -14.52 9.22 11.38
N ALA A 3 -13.88 8.52 12.31
CA ALA A 3 -12.65 7.75 12.07
C ALA A 3 -12.72 6.84 10.82
N THR A 4 -13.93 6.42 10.44
CA THR A 4 -14.24 5.60 9.26
C THR A 4 -13.86 6.18 7.90
N GLU A 5 -13.89 7.50 7.69
CA GLU A 5 -13.59 8.08 6.36
C GLU A 5 -12.09 8.05 6.03
N LYS A 6 -11.24 8.25 7.06
CA LYS A 6 -9.78 8.18 6.92
C LYS A 6 -9.32 6.75 6.68
N ASP A 7 -9.92 5.78 7.36
CA ASP A 7 -9.62 4.37 7.15
C ASP A 7 -10.01 3.89 5.75
N GLN A 8 -11.16 4.35 5.24
CA GLN A 8 -11.58 4.05 3.87
C GLN A 8 -10.63 4.64 2.80
N GLN A 9 -10.17 5.88 3.00
CA GLN A 9 -9.18 6.48 2.11
C GLN A 9 -7.85 5.72 2.14
N LEU A 10 -7.38 5.36 3.34
CA LEU A 10 -6.13 4.62 3.50
C LEU A 10 -6.20 3.23 2.85
N LEU A 11 -7.31 2.52 3.04
CA LEU A 11 -7.57 1.23 2.40
C LEU A 11 -7.60 1.36 0.87
N HIS A 12 -8.24 2.40 0.34
CA HIS A 12 -8.29 2.63 -1.09
C HIS A 12 -6.91 2.94 -1.69
N GLU A 13 -6.10 3.71 -0.98
CA GLU A 13 -4.72 4.03 -1.38
C GLU A 13 -3.82 2.78 -1.35
N MET A 14 -3.96 1.95 -0.33
CA MET A 14 -3.28 0.65 -0.23
C MET A 14 -3.68 -0.30 -1.36
N GLU A 15 -4.97 -0.37 -1.70
CA GLU A 15 -5.45 -1.22 -2.80
C GLU A 15 -4.95 -0.73 -4.16
N THR A 16 -4.92 0.58 -4.37
CA THR A 16 -4.37 1.20 -5.58
C THR A 16 -2.89 0.89 -5.74
N LYS A 17 -2.06 1.13 -4.71
CA LYS A 17 -0.63 0.82 -4.74
C LYS A 17 -0.37 -0.69 -4.87
N ARG A 18 -1.24 -1.56 -4.34
CA ARG A 18 -1.14 -3.01 -4.52
C ARG A 18 -1.38 -3.42 -5.97
N LEU A 19 -2.34 -2.79 -6.64
CA LEU A 19 -2.59 -3.01 -8.07
C LEU A 19 -1.42 -2.51 -8.93
N GLU A 20 -0.88 -1.34 -8.63
CA GLU A 20 0.34 -0.82 -9.28
C GLU A 20 1.53 -1.76 -9.08
N LEU A 21 1.72 -2.30 -7.87
CA LEU A 21 2.79 -3.26 -7.57
C LEU A 21 2.65 -4.50 -8.44
N LYS A 22 1.44 -5.05 -8.52
CA LYS A 22 1.15 -6.23 -9.33
C LYS A 22 1.42 -5.96 -10.81
N TYR A 23 1.06 -4.78 -11.31
CA TYR A 23 1.33 -4.37 -12.69
C TYR A 23 2.83 -4.20 -12.95
N LEU A 24 3.55 -3.48 -12.10
CA LEU A 24 5.00 -3.27 -12.18
C LEU A 24 5.76 -4.59 -12.05
N ALA A 25 5.33 -5.49 -11.17
CA ALA A 25 5.91 -6.82 -11.01
C ALA A 25 5.69 -7.70 -12.24
N GLN A 26 4.51 -7.61 -12.88
CA GLN A 26 4.26 -8.32 -14.15
C GLN A 26 5.07 -7.73 -15.31
N TYR A 27 5.24 -6.41 -15.35
CA TYR A 27 5.89 -5.73 -16.47
C TYR A 27 7.43 -5.70 -16.36
N HIS A 28 7.97 -5.41 -15.18
CA HIS A 28 9.42 -5.28 -14.93
C HIS A 28 10.01 -6.42 -14.09
N GLY A 29 9.18 -7.23 -13.43
CA GLY A 29 9.63 -8.22 -12.45
C GLY A 29 9.68 -7.68 -11.02
N PHE A 30 9.64 -8.60 -10.05
CA PHE A 30 9.72 -8.27 -8.62
C PHE A 30 11.07 -7.69 -8.19
N SER A 31 12.14 -8.02 -8.93
CA SER A 31 13.50 -7.55 -8.63
C SER A 31 13.81 -6.16 -9.20
N HIS A 32 12.88 -5.54 -9.93
CA HIS A 32 13.11 -4.22 -10.48
C HIS A 32 13.09 -3.18 -9.34
N PRO A 33 14.06 -2.25 -9.25
CA PRO A 33 14.15 -1.30 -8.14
C PRO A 33 12.89 -0.46 -7.94
N LYS A 34 12.11 -0.18 -9.00
CA LYS A 34 10.82 0.49 -8.86
C LYS A 34 9.77 -0.39 -8.18
N THR A 35 9.69 -1.67 -8.53
CA THR A 35 8.78 -2.64 -7.90
C THR A 35 9.14 -2.85 -6.43
N VAL A 36 10.43 -2.97 -6.11
CA VAL A 36 10.93 -3.10 -4.74
C VAL A 36 10.59 -1.86 -3.91
N LYS A 37 10.86 -0.67 -4.44
CA LYS A 37 10.52 0.59 -3.76
C LYS A 37 9.02 0.71 -3.50
N LEU A 38 8.20 0.37 -4.50
CA LEU A 38 6.74 0.40 -4.36
C LEU A 38 6.26 -0.65 -3.32
N SER A 39 6.93 -1.79 -3.21
CA SER A 39 6.65 -2.79 -2.16
C SER A 39 6.92 -2.24 -0.77
N GLN A 40 8.04 -1.54 -0.60
CA GLN A 40 8.42 -0.93 0.68
C GLN A 40 7.41 0.15 1.09
N GLU A 41 7.00 1.01 0.16
CA GLU A 41 5.95 2.02 0.41
C GLU A 41 4.61 1.37 0.78
N LEU A 42 4.27 0.25 0.15
CA LEU A 42 3.05 -0.50 0.47
C LEU A 42 3.12 -1.07 1.89
N ASP A 43 4.23 -1.68 2.27
CA ASP A 43 4.45 -2.25 3.61
C ASP A 43 4.40 -1.18 4.70
N GLU A 44 4.96 0.01 4.46
CA GLU A 44 4.87 1.15 5.38
C GLU A 44 3.42 1.63 5.59
N LEU A 45 2.62 1.65 4.53
CA LEU A 45 1.19 1.97 4.62
C LEU A 45 0.42 0.91 5.40
N PHE A 46 0.68 -0.37 5.17
CA PHE A 46 0.10 -1.47 5.95
C PHE A 46 0.47 -1.35 7.43
N ASN A 47 1.73 -1.07 7.74
CA ASN A 47 2.20 -0.89 9.11
C ASN A 47 1.51 0.31 9.79
N THR A 48 1.36 1.42 9.07
CA THR A 48 0.66 2.62 9.57
C THR A 48 -0.80 2.30 9.85
N TYR A 49 -1.49 1.64 8.92
CA TYR A 49 -2.88 1.20 9.11
C TYR A 49 -3.03 0.26 10.30
N HIS A 50 -2.11 -0.70 10.43
CA HIS A 50 -2.12 -1.67 11.52
C HIS A 50 -1.92 -0.97 12.86
N GLN A 51 -0.95 -0.06 12.97
CA GLN A 51 -0.72 0.74 14.18
C GLN A 51 -1.92 1.62 14.56
N LEU A 52 -2.62 2.18 13.57
CA LEU A 52 -3.83 2.98 13.80
C LEU A 52 -5.00 2.13 14.32
N ASN A 53 -5.13 0.87 13.86
CA ASN A 53 -6.20 -0.04 14.29
C ASN A 53 -5.88 -0.88 15.54
N GLN A 54 -4.62 -0.90 16.01
CA GLN A 54 -4.21 -1.60 17.24
C GLN A 54 -4.33 -0.74 18.52
N LYS A 55 -4.96 0.43 18.44
CA LYS A 55 -5.26 1.29 19.60
C LYS A 55 -6.73 1.21 20.00
#